data_AF-A0A7C6S590-F1
#
_entry.id   AF-A0A7C6S590-F1
#
_cell.length_a   1.000
_cell.length_b   1.000
_cell.length_c   1.000
_cell.angle_alpha   90.00
_cell.angle_beta   90.00
_cell.angle_gamma   90.00
#
_symmetry.space_group_name_H-M   'P 1'
#
loop_
_entity.id
_entity.type
_entity.pdbx_description
1 polymer ?
#
loop_
_entity_poly.entity_id
_entity_poly.type
_entity_poly.pdbx_seq_one_letter_code
_entity_poly.pdbx_strand_id
1 'polypeptide(L)'
;MDFCPMCHNEVAIEDSSYSGHKRTNCPVCGEYYFAQHFFDNAKITVCAYIYNAIKNNDIIPIFTDQVKLSEPIDSNMALVTPDILLGYFPKNLSELIDQTVLNIAFYIKTIGAKINYIYLTNISDRQYARKSALLKTLFCVYDNNLDQVSILLKHLEKLGYIEPLARGVFSLTLSFQGWMRVEKLQNNTRALNQAYLIASSKDSMKECRNKMKKAMTDLGFLAKFSDETFYAKPVTREIFYELRRSKIVIADLTYYKPHVYYETGYAEALKKPVIYTCKNGYYVKRQFDIIHNNTIKWETTNQLYKALINRVSATLSL
;
A
#
# COMPACT_ATOMS: atom_id res chain seq x y z
N MET A 1 10.38 27.73 -11.07
CA MET A 1 9.85 26.40 -11.44
C MET A 1 10.37 25.43 -10.42
N ASP A 2 9.46 24.71 -9.78
CA ASP A 2 9.80 23.71 -8.77
C ASP A 2 9.84 22.31 -9.37
N PHE A 3 10.34 21.36 -8.60
CA PHE A 3 10.47 19.96 -9.01
C PHE A 3 9.70 19.07 -8.06
N CYS A 4 8.99 18.09 -8.61
CA CYS A 4 8.26 17.09 -7.85
C CYS A 4 9.23 16.38 -6.90
N PRO A 5 9.04 16.45 -5.57
CA PRO A 5 9.96 15.80 -4.63
C PRO A 5 10.11 14.28 -4.81
N MET A 6 9.14 13.62 -5.46
CA MET A 6 9.15 12.17 -5.69
C MET A 6 9.87 11.77 -6.98
N CYS A 7 9.45 12.30 -8.14
CA CYS A 7 9.99 11.87 -9.45
C CYS A 7 10.84 12.92 -10.16
N HIS A 8 11.03 14.10 -9.56
CA HIS A 8 11.84 15.21 -10.07
C HIS A 8 11.40 15.78 -11.44
N ASN A 9 10.18 15.49 -11.89
CA ASN A 9 9.58 16.21 -13.01
C ASN A 9 9.29 17.66 -12.64
N GLU A 10 9.32 18.53 -13.63
CA GLU A 10 8.90 19.93 -13.51
C GLU A 10 7.42 19.99 -13.13
N VAL A 11 7.12 20.71 -12.06
CA VAL A 11 5.77 20.89 -11.52
C VAL A 11 5.65 22.28 -10.88
N ALA A 12 4.41 22.72 -10.69
CA ALA A 12 4.13 23.78 -9.72
C ALA A 12 4.01 23.17 -8.32
N ILE A 13 4.59 23.84 -7.33
CA ILE A 13 4.35 23.55 -5.91
C ILE A 13 3.58 24.73 -5.34
N GLU A 14 2.42 24.45 -4.77
CA GLU A 14 1.57 25.43 -4.13
C GLU A 14 1.82 25.42 -2.63
N ASP A 15 2.08 26.58 -2.04
CA ASP A 15 2.07 26.76 -0.58
C ASP A 15 0.61 26.75 -0.12
N SER A 16 0.07 25.54 0.11
CA SER A 16 -1.33 25.34 0.49
C SER A 16 -1.55 25.54 1.98
N SER A 17 -2.74 25.97 2.38
CA SER A 17 -3.12 26.17 3.79
C SER A 17 -3.54 24.89 4.50
N TYR A 18 -3.50 23.72 3.86
CA TYR A 18 -3.95 22.47 4.49
C TYR A 18 -2.98 22.06 5.60
N SER A 19 -3.27 22.47 6.84
CA SER A 19 -2.41 22.28 8.01
C SER A 19 -0.92 22.62 7.74
N GLY A 20 -0.65 23.65 6.92
CA GLY A 20 0.71 24.10 6.57
C GLY A 20 1.51 23.19 5.62
N HIS A 21 0.86 22.24 4.94
CA HIS A 21 1.52 21.35 3.98
C HIS A 21 1.51 21.94 2.57
N LYS A 22 2.58 21.72 1.81
CA LYS A 22 2.67 22.10 0.40
C LYS A 22 1.89 21.11 -0.45
N ARG A 23 1.29 21.57 -1.54
CA ARG A 23 0.54 20.74 -2.50
C ARG A 23 1.29 20.67 -3.82
N THR A 24 1.24 19.51 -4.47
CA THR A 24 1.68 19.39 -5.86
C THR A 24 0.82 18.38 -6.62
N ASN A 25 0.58 18.68 -7.89
CA ASN A 25 -0.09 17.78 -8.82
C ASN A 25 0.90 17.41 -9.94
N CYS A 26 1.57 16.27 -9.75
CA CYS A 26 2.61 15.82 -10.67
C CYS A 26 1.99 14.99 -11.80
N PRO A 27 2.35 15.23 -13.07
CA PRO A 27 1.85 14.41 -14.17
C PRO A 27 2.25 12.94 -14.03
N VAL A 28 3.33 12.60 -13.31
CA VAL A 28 3.76 11.22 -13.06
C VAL A 28 3.29 10.70 -11.71
N CYS A 29 3.48 11.45 -10.62
CA CYS A 29 3.17 10.98 -9.27
C CYS A 29 1.73 11.26 -8.79
N GLY A 30 0.91 11.94 -9.60
CA GLY A 30 -0.42 12.37 -9.18
C GLY A 30 -0.41 13.50 -8.16
N GLU A 31 -1.56 13.72 -7.54
CA GLU A 31 -1.78 14.75 -6.54
C GLU A 31 -1.40 14.26 -5.13
N TYR A 32 -0.71 15.11 -4.37
CA TYR A 32 -0.36 14.86 -2.97
C TYR A 32 0.03 16.12 -2.20
N TYR A 33 0.00 16.02 -0.87
CA TYR A 33 0.44 17.06 0.06
C TYR A 33 1.70 16.61 0.81
N PHE A 34 2.54 17.54 1.26
CA PHE A 34 3.75 17.21 2.02
C PHE A 34 4.24 18.32 2.94
N ALA A 35 4.83 17.93 4.08
CA ALA A 35 5.48 18.86 5.00
C ALA A 35 6.81 19.39 4.43
N GLN A 36 7.14 20.64 4.75
CA GLN A 36 8.41 21.25 4.38
C GLN A 36 9.55 20.43 5.01
N HIS A 37 10.41 19.83 4.18
CA HIS A 37 11.52 18.91 4.52
C HIS A 37 11.21 17.42 4.69
N PHE A 38 9.96 16.96 4.56
CA PHE A 38 9.64 15.53 4.68
C PHE A 38 10.53 14.65 3.78
N PHE A 39 10.62 15.03 2.50
CA PHE A 39 11.40 14.28 1.52
C PHE A 39 12.90 14.41 1.73
N ASP A 40 13.40 15.39 2.47
CA ASP A 40 14.85 15.51 2.67
C ASP A 40 15.39 14.36 3.53
N ASN A 41 14.59 13.88 4.49
CA ASN A 41 14.94 12.77 5.37
C ASN A 41 14.32 11.42 4.93
N ALA A 42 13.19 11.44 4.21
CA ALA A 42 12.43 10.24 3.83
C ALA A 42 12.52 9.85 2.34
N LYS A 43 13.36 10.53 1.54
CA LYS A 43 13.53 10.27 0.08
C LYS A 43 13.73 8.78 -0.27
N ILE A 44 14.33 8.01 0.63
CA ILE A 44 14.67 6.58 0.44
C ILE A 44 13.43 5.67 0.59
N THR A 45 12.46 6.02 1.43
CA THR A 45 11.32 5.16 1.78
C THR A 45 10.07 5.43 0.93
N VAL A 46 9.98 6.63 0.35
CA VAL A 46 8.92 7.04 -0.60
C VAL A 46 8.88 6.15 -1.86
N CYS A 47 10.01 5.59 -2.24
CA CYS A 47 10.25 4.71 -3.39
C CYS A 47 9.33 3.48 -3.44
N ALA A 48 8.91 2.98 -2.27
CA ALA A 48 8.07 1.80 -2.16
C ALA A 48 6.56 2.11 -2.16
N TYR A 49 6.22 3.37 -1.93
CA TYR A 49 4.84 3.83 -1.77
C TYR A 49 4.20 4.27 -3.10
N ILE A 50 4.99 4.83 -4.02
CA ILE A 50 4.51 5.42 -5.28
C ILE A 50 3.62 4.46 -6.08
N TYR A 51 4.07 3.22 -6.27
CA TYR A 51 3.32 2.25 -7.06
C TYR A 51 2.09 1.68 -6.32
N ASN A 52 2.29 1.27 -5.07
CA ASN A 52 1.30 0.49 -4.33
C ASN A 52 0.17 1.35 -3.75
N ALA A 53 0.43 2.63 -3.43
CA ALA A 53 -0.52 3.46 -2.70
C ALA A 53 -1.19 4.56 -3.54
N ILE A 54 -0.50 5.14 -4.53
CA ILE A 54 -1.04 6.25 -5.34
C ILE A 54 -1.99 5.74 -6.44
N LYS A 55 -1.66 4.62 -7.10
CA LYS A 55 -2.45 4.14 -8.25
C LYS A 55 -3.76 3.44 -7.87
N ASN A 56 -3.86 2.91 -6.65
CA ASN A 56 -4.90 1.94 -6.33
C ASN A 56 -6.05 2.48 -5.47
N ASN A 57 -5.95 3.66 -4.84
CA ASN A 57 -6.84 3.98 -3.72
C ASN A 57 -7.80 5.15 -3.88
N ASP A 58 -7.73 5.96 -4.93
CA ASP A 58 -8.45 7.25 -4.98
C ASP A 58 -8.21 8.10 -3.70
N ILE A 59 -7.05 7.89 -3.06
CA ILE A 59 -6.62 8.60 -1.84
C ILE A 59 -5.50 9.56 -2.23
N ILE A 60 -5.61 10.80 -1.78
CA ILE A 60 -4.57 11.82 -1.91
C ILE A 60 -3.67 11.72 -0.66
N PRO A 61 -2.39 11.31 -0.80
CA PRO A 61 -1.50 11.15 0.33
C PRO A 61 -1.02 12.48 0.88
N ILE A 62 -0.87 12.54 2.20
CA ILE A 62 -0.29 13.66 2.95
C ILE A 62 0.98 13.16 3.62
N PHE A 63 2.12 13.49 3.03
CA PHE A 63 3.44 13.09 3.51
C PHE A 63 3.89 13.98 4.67
N THR A 64 3.98 13.42 5.86
CA THR A 64 4.29 14.19 7.07
C THR A 64 4.94 13.33 8.14
N ASP A 65 5.81 13.93 8.96
CA ASP A 65 6.39 13.27 10.13
C ASP A 65 5.39 13.20 11.29
N GLN A 66 4.25 13.90 11.19
CA GLN A 66 3.23 13.94 12.22
C GLN A 66 2.30 12.73 12.13
N VAL A 67 2.07 12.07 13.27
CA VAL A 67 1.13 10.92 13.37
C VAL A 67 -0.33 11.38 13.35
N LYS A 68 -0.59 12.66 13.58
CA LYS A 68 -1.93 13.27 13.57
C LYS A 68 -1.83 14.76 13.24
N LEU A 69 -2.75 15.27 12.43
CA LEU A 69 -2.89 16.70 12.15
C LEU A 69 -3.84 17.38 13.16
N SER A 70 -3.66 18.69 13.32
CA SER A 70 -4.53 19.55 14.13
C SER A 70 -5.96 19.63 13.58
N GLU A 71 -6.11 19.54 12.25
CA GLU A 71 -7.39 19.57 11.56
C GLU A 71 -7.83 18.15 11.18
N PRO A 72 -9.15 17.87 11.16
CA PRO A 72 -9.67 16.59 10.68
C PRO A 72 -9.34 16.38 9.20
N ILE A 73 -8.99 15.15 8.86
CA ILE A 73 -8.55 14.79 7.51
C ILE A 73 -9.75 14.42 6.65
N ASP A 74 -9.76 14.90 5.41
CA ASP A 74 -10.81 14.56 4.46
C ASP A 74 -10.85 13.05 4.19
N SER A 75 -12.06 12.53 3.96
CA SER A 75 -12.28 11.08 3.79
C SER A 75 -11.46 10.43 2.67
N ASN A 76 -11.04 11.20 1.67
CA ASN A 76 -10.23 10.77 0.53
C ASN A 76 -8.73 11.12 0.72
N MET A 77 -8.30 11.50 1.91
CA MET A 77 -6.90 11.81 2.22
C MET A 77 -6.36 10.88 3.30
N ALA A 78 -5.05 10.60 3.27
CA ALA A 78 -4.40 9.76 4.27
C ALA A 78 -3.01 10.26 4.63
N LEU A 79 -2.67 10.21 5.92
CA LEU A 79 -1.31 10.50 6.40
C LEU A 79 -0.36 9.39 5.98
N VAL A 80 0.81 9.79 5.51
CA VAL A 80 1.90 8.92 5.11
C VAL A 80 3.15 9.35 5.86
N THR A 81 3.46 8.61 6.93
CA THR A 81 4.63 8.84 7.77
C THR A 81 5.81 8.00 7.30
N PRO A 82 7.06 8.30 7.72
CA PRO A 82 8.22 7.49 7.39
C PRO A 82 8.06 6.02 7.81
N ASP A 83 7.42 5.75 8.95
CA ASP A 83 7.12 4.40 9.42
C ASP A 83 6.18 3.63 8.50
N ILE A 84 5.13 4.30 7.99
CA ILE A 84 4.22 3.72 7.00
C ILE A 84 5.01 3.39 5.73
N LEU A 85 5.88 4.29 5.29
CA LEU A 85 6.72 4.09 4.11
C LEU A 85 7.70 2.92 4.26
N LEU A 86 8.31 2.75 5.44
CA LEU A 86 9.17 1.61 5.77
C LEU A 86 8.42 0.28 5.66
N GLY A 87 7.12 0.26 6.00
CA GLY A 87 6.27 -0.93 5.84
C GLY A 87 6.13 -1.40 4.38
N TYR A 88 6.30 -0.51 3.40
CA TYR A 88 6.29 -0.85 1.97
C TYR A 88 7.66 -1.22 1.43
N PHE A 89 8.74 -0.88 2.13
CA PHE A 89 10.09 -1.12 1.64
C PHE A 89 10.35 -2.62 1.46
N PRO A 90 10.97 -3.05 0.34
CA PRO A 90 11.20 -4.47 0.07
C PRO A 90 11.96 -5.16 1.20
N LYS A 91 11.39 -6.27 1.71
CA LYS A 91 11.97 -7.01 2.85
C LYS A 91 12.96 -8.10 2.43
N ASN A 92 12.91 -8.49 1.16
CA ASN A 92 13.77 -9.51 0.56
C ASN A 92 14.09 -9.18 -0.90
N LEU A 93 15.03 -9.93 -1.49
CA LEU A 93 15.50 -9.69 -2.85
C LEU A 93 14.40 -9.86 -3.91
N SER A 94 13.46 -10.78 -3.71
CA SER A 94 12.35 -11.00 -4.66
C SER A 94 11.43 -9.78 -4.70
N GLU A 95 11.04 -9.27 -3.52
CA GLU A 95 10.25 -8.04 -3.42
C GLU A 95 10.99 -6.84 -4.00
N LEU A 96 12.31 -6.77 -3.82
CA LEU A 96 13.13 -5.67 -4.35
C LEU A 96 13.08 -5.64 -5.88
N ILE A 97 13.24 -6.80 -6.51
CA ILE A 97 13.15 -6.95 -7.98
C ILE A 97 11.75 -6.57 -8.47
N ASP A 98 10.71 -7.09 -7.81
CA ASP A 98 9.32 -6.82 -8.20
C ASP A 98 8.97 -5.33 -8.08
N GLN A 99 9.33 -4.72 -6.96
CA GLN A 99 9.10 -3.29 -6.74
C GLN A 99 9.88 -2.43 -7.74
N THR A 100 11.12 -2.81 -8.07
CA THR A 100 11.92 -2.10 -9.08
C THR A 100 11.24 -2.12 -10.44
N VAL A 101 10.77 -3.28 -10.89
CA VAL A 101 10.08 -3.44 -12.18
C VAL A 101 8.79 -2.60 -12.20
N LEU A 102 8.02 -2.62 -11.11
CA LEU A 102 6.81 -1.80 -10.97
C LEU A 102 7.11 -0.30 -10.98
N ASN A 103 8.18 0.14 -10.30
CA ASN A 103 8.60 1.54 -10.26
C ASN A 103 9.03 2.06 -11.64
N ILE A 104 9.80 1.26 -12.39
CA ILE A 104 10.18 1.60 -13.76
C ILE A 104 8.93 1.74 -14.62
N ALA A 105 8.01 0.76 -14.56
CA ALA A 105 6.74 0.78 -15.31
C ALA A 105 5.90 2.02 -15.02
N PHE A 106 5.82 2.40 -13.74
CA PHE A 106 5.10 3.58 -13.29
C PHE A 106 5.69 4.86 -13.87
N TYR A 107 7.01 4.96 -13.88
CA TYR A 107 7.70 6.13 -14.39
C TYR A 107 7.54 6.28 -15.91
N ILE A 108 7.75 5.20 -16.68
CA ILE A 108 7.69 5.25 -18.15
C ILE A 108 6.27 5.22 -18.71
N LYS A 109 5.30 4.69 -17.95
CA LYS A 109 3.85 4.58 -18.24
C LYS A 109 3.42 3.75 -19.44
N THR A 110 4.14 3.80 -20.56
CA THR A 110 3.77 3.15 -21.81
C THR A 110 4.89 2.26 -22.34
N ILE A 111 4.50 1.23 -23.09
CA ILE A 111 5.44 0.33 -23.74
C ILE A 111 6.32 1.14 -24.71
N GLY A 112 7.64 0.95 -24.64
CA GLY A 112 8.63 1.64 -25.48
C GLY A 112 9.12 3.00 -24.96
N ALA A 113 8.47 3.58 -23.95
CA ALA A 113 8.96 4.80 -23.31
C ALA A 113 10.26 4.53 -22.51
N LYS A 114 11.14 5.53 -22.43
CA LYS A 114 12.50 5.38 -21.88
C LYS A 114 12.80 6.45 -20.83
N ILE A 115 13.54 6.04 -19.80
CA ILE A 115 14.20 6.94 -18.86
C ILE A 115 15.58 7.22 -19.43
N ASN A 116 15.78 8.43 -19.96
CA ASN A 116 17.04 8.84 -20.57
C ASN A 116 17.99 9.47 -19.53
N TYR A 117 19.28 9.56 -19.88
CA TYR A 117 20.28 10.32 -19.12
C TYR A 117 20.51 9.82 -17.68
N ILE A 118 20.39 8.51 -17.46
CA ILE A 118 20.90 7.87 -16.25
C ILE A 118 22.42 7.83 -16.39
N TYR A 119 23.16 8.50 -15.50
CA TYR A 119 24.62 8.44 -15.47
C TYR A 119 25.04 7.83 -14.13
N LEU A 120 25.86 6.77 -14.18
CA LEU A 120 26.42 6.14 -12.98
C LEU A 120 27.77 6.76 -12.55
N THR A 121 28.28 7.76 -13.27
CA THR A 121 29.60 8.36 -13.01
C THR A 121 29.63 9.86 -13.37
N ASN A 122 29.61 10.75 -12.36
CA ASN A 122 30.38 12.02 -12.25
C ASN A 122 29.77 12.98 -11.22
N ILE A 123 30.52 13.23 -10.14
CA ILE A 123 30.09 13.86 -8.88
C ILE A 123 29.91 15.40 -8.96
N SER A 124 30.35 16.06 -10.03
CA SER A 124 30.56 17.52 -10.06
C SER A 124 29.43 18.38 -10.65
N ASP A 125 28.28 17.81 -11.03
CA ASP A 125 27.17 18.57 -11.62
C ASP A 125 25.96 18.66 -10.66
N ARG A 126 25.27 19.81 -10.56
CA ARG A 126 23.94 19.88 -9.90
C ARG A 126 22.95 18.90 -10.52
N GLN A 127 23.15 18.50 -11.78
CA GLN A 127 22.41 17.41 -12.42
C GLN A 127 22.68 16.03 -11.80
N TYR A 128 23.84 15.80 -11.19
CA TYR A 128 24.21 14.52 -10.57
C TYR A 128 23.36 14.24 -9.32
N ALA A 129 23.16 15.23 -8.45
CA ALA A 129 22.30 15.10 -7.28
C ALA A 129 20.83 14.80 -7.65
N ARG A 130 20.35 15.36 -8.77
CA ARG A 130 18.99 15.11 -9.31
C ARG A 130 18.85 13.68 -9.83
N LYS A 131 19.90 13.16 -10.49
CA LYS A 131 19.93 11.82 -11.10
C LYS A 131 20.14 10.72 -10.07
N SER A 132 20.92 10.96 -9.01
CA SER A 132 21.09 10.00 -7.91
C SER A 132 19.82 9.80 -7.09
N ALA A 133 18.99 10.84 -6.93
CA ALA A 133 17.69 10.73 -6.27
C ALA A 133 16.72 9.82 -7.05
N LEU A 134 16.61 9.98 -8.37
CA LEU A 134 15.76 9.13 -9.21
C LEU A 134 16.18 7.66 -9.15
N LEU A 135 17.48 7.37 -9.15
CA LEU A 135 17.98 5.99 -9.04
C LEU A 135 17.61 5.35 -7.70
N LYS A 136 17.69 6.09 -6.60
CA LYS A 136 17.20 5.59 -5.30
C LYS A 136 15.72 5.24 -5.36
N THR A 137 14.93 6.07 -6.04
CA THR A 137 13.49 5.86 -6.24
C THR A 137 13.18 4.62 -7.06
N LEU A 138 13.86 4.42 -8.17
CA LEU A 138 13.59 3.30 -9.05
C LEU A 138 14.02 1.96 -8.43
N PHE A 139 15.17 1.92 -7.76
CA PHE A 139 15.82 0.68 -7.33
C PHE A 139 15.65 0.35 -5.84
N CYS A 140 14.98 1.20 -5.06
CA CYS A 140 14.79 1.03 -3.62
C CYS A 140 16.12 0.73 -2.89
N VAL A 141 17.15 1.52 -3.15
CA VAL A 141 18.48 1.37 -2.53
C VAL A 141 18.74 2.45 -1.48
N TYR A 142 19.41 2.07 -0.40
CA TYR A 142 19.94 2.99 0.60
C TYR A 142 21.22 3.68 0.08
N ASP A 143 21.41 4.95 0.44
CA ASP A 143 22.57 5.76 0.07
C ASP A 143 22.88 5.80 -1.44
N ASN A 144 23.96 6.48 -1.85
CA ASN A 144 24.42 6.46 -3.24
C ASN A 144 25.13 5.13 -3.56
N ASN A 145 24.52 3.98 -3.24
CA ASN A 145 25.09 2.66 -3.48
C ASN A 145 24.95 2.27 -4.96
N LEU A 146 25.75 2.93 -5.80
CA LEU A 146 25.75 2.75 -7.26
C LEU A 146 26.17 1.32 -7.66
N ASP A 147 26.96 0.64 -6.83
CA ASP A 147 27.34 -0.76 -7.05
C ASP A 147 26.12 -1.68 -6.97
N GLN A 148 25.26 -1.49 -5.95
CA GLN A 148 24.01 -2.24 -5.83
C GLN A 148 23.09 -2.00 -7.03
N VAL A 149 22.94 -0.74 -7.47
CA VAL A 149 22.13 -0.40 -8.65
C VAL A 149 22.69 -1.08 -9.91
N SER A 150 24.02 -1.05 -10.09
CA SER A 150 24.71 -1.69 -11.23
C SER A 150 24.46 -3.21 -11.25
N ILE A 151 24.51 -3.87 -10.09
CA ILE A 151 24.23 -5.30 -9.97
C ILE A 151 22.76 -5.60 -10.30
N LEU A 152 21.82 -4.82 -9.76
CA LEU A 152 20.38 -4.97 -10.03
C LEU A 152 20.07 -4.80 -11.52
N LEU A 153 20.62 -3.76 -12.16
CA LEU A 153 20.45 -3.52 -13.59
C LEU A 153 20.92 -4.72 -14.43
N LYS A 154 22.13 -5.22 -14.18
CA LYS A 154 22.65 -6.42 -14.85
C LYS A 154 21.76 -7.64 -14.63
N HIS A 155 21.20 -7.79 -13.44
CA HIS A 155 20.32 -8.89 -13.13
C HIS A 155 18.97 -8.78 -13.85
N LEU A 156 18.34 -7.60 -13.86
CA LEU A 156 17.10 -7.34 -14.59
C LEU A 156 17.27 -7.56 -16.10
N GLU A 157 18.41 -7.16 -16.66
CA GLU A 157 18.76 -7.43 -18.06
C GLU A 157 18.90 -8.93 -18.31
N LYS A 158 19.59 -9.67 -17.42
CA LYS A 158 19.73 -11.13 -17.52
C LYS A 158 18.38 -11.87 -17.41
N LEU A 159 17.46 -11.37 -16.57
CA LEU A 159 16.08 -11.89 -16.50
C LEU A 159 15.24 -11.51 -17.71
N GLY A 160 15.75 -10.62 -18.57
CA GLY A 160 15.05 -10.10 -19.74
C GLY A 160 13.94 -9.15 -19.38
N TYR A 161 13.91 -8.53 -18.19
CA TYR A 161 12.86 -7.58 -17.80
C TYR A 161 13.09 -6.15 -18.30
N ILE A 162 14.33 -5.80 -18.61
CA ILE A 162 14.70 -4.52 -19.21
C ILE A 162 15.38 -4.77 -20.55
N GLU A 163 15.32 -3.80 -21.45
CA GLU A 163 16.11 -3.83 -22.67
C GLU A 163 17.62 -3.69 -22.35
N PRO A 164 18.51 -4.28 -23.16
CA PRO A 164 19.94 -4.19 -22.94
C PRO A 164 20.44 -2.75 -22.83
N LEU A 165 21.28 -2.50 -21.84
CA LEU A 165 21.80 -1.17 -21.59
C LEU A 165 22.97 -0.87 -22.54
N ALA A 166 22.81 0.09 -23.43
CA ALA A 166 23.91 0.59 -24.24
C ALA A 166 24.99 1.26 -23.35
N ARG A 167 26.28 1.03 -23.65
CA ARG A 167 27.40 1.62 -22.89
C ARG A 167 27.39 3.15 -23.02
N GLY A 168 27.48 3.86 -21.89
CA GLY A 168 27.73 5.32 -21.85
C GLY A 168 26.53 6.14 -21.39
N VAL A 169 25.47 6.24 -22.22
CA VAL A 169 24.23 6.93 -21.87
C VAL A 169 23.15 5.87 -21.64
N PHE A 170 22.86 5.58 -20.38
CA PHE A 170 21.87 4.58 -20.02
C PHE A 170 20.47 5.13 -20.35
N SER A 171 19.83 4.55 -21.36
CA SER A 171 18.38 4.61 -21.52
C SER A 171 17.77 3.37 -20.88
N LEU A 172 17.00 3.53 -19.81
CA LEU A 172 16.33 2.43 -19.14
C LEU A 172 14.89 2.31 -19.64
N THR A 173 14.50 1.13 -20.08
CA THR A 173 13.12 0.81 -20.46
C THR A 173 12.84 -0.67 -20.17
N LEU A 174 11.57 -0.98 -19.93
CA LEU A 174 11.13 -2.36 -19.77
C LEU A 174 11.05 -3.03 -21.14
N SER A 175 11.50 -4.27 -21.19
CA SER A 175 11.25 -5.15 -22.33
C SER A 175 9.79 -5.61 -22.34
N PHE A 176 9.37 -6.32 -23.39
CA PHE A 176 8.07 -6.98 -23.42
C PHE A 176 7.85 -7.95 -22.24
N GLN A 177 8.88 -8.75 -21.89
CA GLN A 177 8.82 -9.66 -20.73
C GLN A 177 8.73 -8.88 -19.40
N GLY A 178 9.39 -7.72 -19.31
CA GLY A 178 9.24 -6.80 -18.19
C GLY A 178 7.79 -6.35 -18.02
N TRP A 179 7.13 -5.94 -19.10
CA TRP A 179 5.71 -5.57 -19.07
C TRP A 179 4.79 -6.73 -18.71
N MET A 180 5.04 -7.94 -19.21
CA MET A 180 4.30 -9.14 -18.78
C MET A 180 4.47 -9.41 -17.28
N ARG A 181 5.68 -9.20 -16.73
CA ARG A 181 5.92 -9.29 -15.28
C ARG A 181 5.10 -8.23 -14.54
N VAL A 182 5.09 -6.99 -15.01
CA VAL A 182 4.29 -5.89 -14.45
C VAL A 182 2.80 -6.25 -14.42
N GLU A 183 2.26 -6.78 -15.51
CA GLU A 183 0.86 -7.20 -15.59
C GLU A 183 0.54 -8.32 -14.60
N LYS A 184 1.40 -9.34 -14.51
CA LYS A 184 1.25 -10.42 -13.54
C LYS A 184 1.29 -9.92 -12.11
N LEU A 185 2.21 -9.01 -11.80
CA LEU A 185 2.31 -8.37 -10.50
C LEU A 185 1.03 -7.60 -10.23
N GLN A 186 0.60 -6.70 -11.12
CA GLN A 186 -0.64 -5.92 -11.03
C GLN A 186 -1.90 -6.76 -10.76
N ASN A 187 -2.02 -7.89 -11.45
CA ASN A 187 -3.16 -8.78 -11.28
C ASN A 187 -3.12 -9.50 -9.92
N ASN A 188 -1.93 -9.78 -9.38
CA ASN A 188 -1.75 -10.32 -8.02
C ASN A 188 -1.86 -9.24 -6.92
N THR A 189 -1.45 -7.99 -7.17
CA THR A 189 -1.56 -6.84 -6.25
C THR A 189 -2.94 -6.18 -6.24
N ARG A 190 -3.93 -6.69 -6.97
CA ARG A 190 -5.33 -6.26 -6.77
C ARG A 190 -5.78 -6.42 -5.32
N ALA A 191 -5.15 -7.29 -4.53
CA ALA A 191 -5.27 -7.26 -3.09
C ALA A 191 -4.31 -6.21 -2.48
N LEU A 192 -4.84 -5.05 -2.06
CA LEU A 192 -4.14 -4.15 -1.13
C LEU A 192 -3.60 -4.94 0.06
N ASN A 193 -2.62 -4.39 0.77
CA ASN A 193 -2.34 -4.86 2.14
C ASN A 193 -3.47 -4.43 3.10
N GLN A 194 -4.72 -4.70 2.74
CA GLN A 194 -5.93 -4.35 3.45
C GLN A 194 -6.52 -5.60 4.09
N ALA A 195 -6.98 -5.44 5.33
CA ALA A 195 -7.86 -6.37 6.01
C ALA A 195 -9.27 -5.76 6.04
N TYR A 196 -10.24 -6.47 5.47
CA TYR A 196 -11.63 -6.06 5.51
C TYR A 196 -12.26 -6.51 6.82
N LEU A 197 -12.82 -5.57 7.57
CA LEU A 197 -13.41 -5.84 8.88
C LEU A 197 -14.92 -5.69 8.81
N ILE A 198 -15.63 -6.64 9.39
CA ILE A 198 -17.09 -6.63 9.43
C ILE A 198 -17.50 -6.89 10.87
N ALA A 199 -18.21 -5.95 11.48
CA ALA A 199 -18.70 -6.07 12.86
C ALA A 199 -19.90 -5.16 13.07
N SER A 200 -20.70 -5.47 14.10
CA SER A 200 -21.81 -4.59 14.51
C SER A 200 -21.31 -3.20 14.94
N SER A 201 -21.95 -2.14 14.44
CA SER A 201 -21.66 -0.74 14.76
C SER A 201 -22.21 -0.25 16.11
N LYS A 202 -22.87 -1.12 16.88
CA LYS A 202 -23.36 -0.79 18.24
C LYS A 202 -22.23 -0.31 19.16
N ASP A 203 -22.54 0.62 20.07
CA ASP A 203 -21.55 1.18 21.02
C ASP A 203 -20.84 0.13 21.88
N SER A 204 -21.55 -0.93 22.26
CA SER A 204 -20.99 -2.06 23.02
C SER A 204 -19.86 -2.81 22.31
N MET A 205 -19.71 -2.59 21.00
CA MET A 205 -18.67 -3.20 20.16
C MET A 205 -17.51 -2.25 19.86
N LYS A 206 -17.55 -0.99 20.31
CA LYS A 206 -16.52 0.02 19.98
C LYS A 206 -15.11 -0.43 20.36
N GLU A 207 -14.95 -1.00 21.56
CA GLU A 207 -13.65 -1.48 22.03
C GLU A 207 -13.18 -2.71 21.23
N CYS A 208 -14.09 -3.63 20.90
CA CYS A 208 -13.82 -4.76 20.01
C CYS A 208 -13.31 -4.26 18.65
N ARG A 209 -14.03 -3.32 18.04
CA ARG A 209 -13.66 -2.73 16.74
C ARG A 209 -12.27 -2.09 16.78
N ASN A 210 -11.97 -1.34 17.85
CA ASN A 210 -10.65 -0.75 18.05
C ASN A 210 -9.54 -1.81 18.17
N LYS A 211 -9.77 -2.91 18.89
CA LYS A 211 -8.79 -4.00 18.99
C LYS A 211 -8.61 -4.77 17.68
N MET A 212 -9.68 -4.97 16.90
CA MET A 212 -9.58 -5.56 15.56
C MET A 212 -8.72 -4.70 14.64
N LYS A 213 -8.99 -3.38 14.58
CA LYS A 213 -8.15 -2.44 13.82
C LYS A 213 -6.70 -2.50 14.27
N LYS A 214 -6.46 -2.36 15.58
CA LYS A 214 -5.12 -2.41 16.14
C LYS A 214 -4.38 -3.69 15.77
N ALA A 215 -5.01 -4.86 15.91
CA ALA A 215 -4.39 -6.13 15.54
C ALA A 215 -3.98 -6.17 14.06
N MET A 216 -4.85 -5.70 13.16
CA MET A 216 -4.54 -5.65 11.74
C MET A 216 -3.42 -4.65 11.42
N THR A 217 -3.45 -3.46 12.04
CA THR A 217 -2.41 -2.43 11.89
C THR A 217 -1.06 -2.92 12.40
N ASP A 218 -1.01 -3.57 13.56
CA ASP A 218 0.22 -4.12 14.13
C ASP A 218 0.80 -5.26 13.25
N LEU A 219 -0.03 -5.90 12.42
CA LEU A 219 0.38 -6.87 11.38
C LEU A 219 0.69 -6.23 10.01
N GLY A 220 0.67 -4.90 9.92
CA GLY A 220 0.98 -4.15 8.70
C GLY A 220 -0.19 -4.01 7.72
N PHE A 221 -1.42 -4.37 8.09
CA PHE A 221 -2.59 -4.20 7.24
C PHE A 221 -3.28 -2.84 7.44
N LEU A 222 -3.76 -2.27 6.35
CA LEU A 222 -4.78 -1.24 6.38
C LEU A 222 -6.12 -1.87 6.81
N ALA A 223 -6.60 -1.51 8.00
CA ALA A 223 -7.83 -2.06 8.55
C ALA A 223 -9.02 -1.18 8.15
N LYS A 224 -9.99 -1.74 7.41
CA LYS A 224 -11.14 -1.00 6.89
C LYS A 224 -12.44 -1.68 7.28
N PHE A 225 -13.35 -0.98 7.97
CA PHE A 225 -14.67 -1.54 8.25
C PHE A 225 -15.65 -1.34 7.10
N SER A 226 -16.61 -2.26 6.99
CA SER A 226 -17.68 -2.20 5.98
C SER A 226 -18.57 -0.94 6.08
N ASP A 227 -18.75 -0.40 7.29
CA ASP A 227 -19.54 0.81 7.55
C ASP A 227 -18.72 2.12 7.47
N GLU A 228 -17.44 2.06 7.12
CA GLU A 228 -16.60 3.27 6.91
C GLU A 228 -16.65 3.75 5.45
N THR A 229 -17.23 2.96 4.55
CA THR A 229 -17.44 3.29 3.14
C THR A 229 -18.88 3.70 2.92
N PHE A 230 -19.17 5.00 3.04
CA PHE A 230 -20.43 5.56 2.58
C PHE A 230 -20.14 6.74 1.65
N TYR A 231 -19.88 6.45 0.38
CA TYR A 231 -20.16 7.39 -0.69
C TYR A 231 -21.54 7.06 -1.29
N ALA A 232 -22.24 8.06 -1.81
CA ALA A 232 -23.63 7.99 -2.29
C ALA A 232 -23.82 7.17 -3.59
N LYS A 233 -23.31 5.92 -3.61
CA LYS A 233 -23.42 4.93 -4.69
C LYS A 233 -24.15 3.68 -4.17
N PRO A 234 -24.60 2.73 -5.02
CA PRO A 234 -25.24 1.53 -4.53
C PRO A 234 -24.26 0.75 -3.64
N VAL A 235 -24.56 0.72 -2.33
CA VAL A 235 -23.77 0.17 -1.21
C VAL A 235 -23.07 -1.16 -1.57
N THR A 236 -23.74 -2.01 -2.34
CA THR A 236 -23.24 -3.33 -2.73
C THR A 236 -21.99 -3.32 -3.64
N ARG A 237 -21.85 -2.34 -4.55
CA ARG A 237 -20.69 -2.32 -5.48
C ARG A 237 -19.40 -1.99 -4.76
N GLU A 238 -19.44 -1.05 -3.82
CA GLU A 238 -18.27 -0.65 -3.02
C GLU A 238 -17.84 -1.78 -2.08
N ILE A 239 -18.79 -2.42 -1.39
CA ILE A 239 -18.52 -3.62 -0.58
C ILE A 239 -17.80 -4.70 -1.40
N PHE A 240 -18.29 -5.02 -2.60
CA PHE A 240 -17.63 -6.01 -3.46
C PHE A 240 -16.26 -5.59 -3.93
N TYR A 241 -16.08 -4.30 -4.25
CA TYR A 241 -14.78 -3.76 -4.61
C TYR A 241 -13.78 -3.91 -3.45
N GLU A 242 -14.17 -3.51 -2.25
CA GLU A 242 -13.35 -3.59 -1.03
C GLU A 242 -13.04 -5.02 -0.62
N LEU A 243 -14.00 -5.94 -0.74
CA LEU A 243 -13.76 -7.36 -0.51
C LEU A 243 -12.77 -7.93 -1.51
N ARG A 244 -12.96 -7.70 -2.82
CA ARG A 244 -12.06 -8.18 -3.89
C ARG A 244 -10.62 -7.75 -3.68
N ARG A 245 -10.41 -6.53 -3.16
CA ARG A 245 -9.09 -5.96 -2.95
C ARG A 245 -8.49 -6.19 -1.56
N SER A 246 -9.16 -6.90 -0.66
CA SER A 246 -8.60 -7.19 0.66
C SER A 246 -7.85 -8.52 0.66
N LYS A 247 -6.74 -8.63 1.39
CA LYS A 247 -5.98 -9.90 1.53
C LYS A 247 -6.68 -10.89 2.45
N ILE A 248 -7.39 -10.39 3.45
CA ILE A 248 -8.08 -11.18 4.46
C ILE A 248 -9.35 -10.46 4.92
N VAL A 249 -10.34 -11.24 5.39
CA VAL A 249 -11.57 -10.73 5.99
C VAL A 249 -11.65 -11.18 7.45
N ILE A 250 -11.92 -10.25 8.36
CA ILE A 250 -12.23 -10.56 9.76
C ILE A 250 -13.69 -10.20 10.00
N ALA A 251 -14.49 -11.18 10.40
CA ALA A 251 -15.93 -11.02 10.55
C ALA A 251 -16.40 -11.39 11.95
N ASP A 252 -16.92 -10.41 12.69
CA ASP A 252 -17.51 -10.63 14.00
C ASP A 252 -19.00 -10.91 13.91
N LEU A 253 -19.39 -12.08 14.41
CA LEU A 253 -20.75 -12.61 14.37
C LEU A 253 -21.62 -12.15 15.55
N THR A 254 -21.09 -11.34 16.47
CA THR A 254 -21.85 -10.83 17.62
C THR A 254 -23.06 -10.03 17.13
N TYR A 255 -24.23 -10.28 17.71
CA TYR A 255 -25.54 -9.75 17.28
C TYR A 255 -26.10 -10.28 15.95
N TYR A 256 -25.50 -11.30 15.33
CA TYR A 256 -26.05 -12.04 14.19
C TYR A 256 -26.51 -11.13 13.02
N LYS A 257 -25.70 -10.15 12.66
CA LYS A 257 -26.08 -9.14 11.65
C LYS A 257 -26.16 -9.78 10.24
N PRO A 258 -27.29 -9.64 9.52
CA PRO A 258 -27.46 -10.26 8.19
C PRO A 258 -26.39 -9.90 7.16
N HIS A 259 -25.94 -8.63 7.14
CA HIS A 259 -24.91 -8.18 6.19
C HIS A 259 -23.57 -8.89 6.40
N VAL A 260 -23.23 -9.26 7.64
CA VAL A 260 -21.97 -9.97 7.93
C VAL A 260 -21.94 -11.29 7.18
N TYR A 261 -23.02 -12.05 7.20
CA TYR A 261 -23.11 -13.34 6.50
C TYR A 261 -23.10 -13.19 4.98
N TYR A 262 -23.76 -12.16 4.45
CA TYR A 262 -23.76 -11.88 3.02
C TYR A 262 -22.34 -11.56 2.51
N GLU A 263 -21.65 -10.67 3.21
CA GLU A 263 -20.30 -10.23 2.86
C GLU A 263 -19.27 -11.36 3.01
N THR A 264 -19.37 -12.17 4.07
CA THR A 264 -18.45 -13.30 4.27
C THR A 264 -18.69 -14.42 3.26
N GLY A 265 -19.94 -14.72 2.92
CA GLY A 265 -20.27 -15.68 1.87
C GLY A 265 -19.68 -15.26 0.51
N TYR A 266 -19.71 -13.97 0.18
CA TYR A 266 -19.05 -13.44 -1.01
C TYR A 266 -17.51 -13.56 -0.92
N ALA A 267 -16.92 -13.25 0.23
CA ALA A 267 -15.48 -13.39 0.45
C ALA A 267 -14.99 -14.84 0.27
N GLU A 268 -15.73 -15.81 0.82
CA GLU A 268 -15.45 -17.23 0.68
C GLU A 268 -15.58 -17.70 -0.78
N ALA A 269 -16.60 -17.22 -1.51
CA ALA A 269 -16.74 -17.50 -2.94
C ALA A 269 -15.54 -16.98 -3.76
N LEU A 270 -14.91 -15.88 -3.31
CA LEU A 270 -13.66 -15.36 -3.87
C LEU A 270 -12.40 -16.10 -3.39
N LYS A 271 -12.55 -17.18 -2.60
CA LYS A 271 -11.45 -17.94 -1.98
C LYS A 271 -10.55 -17.07 -1.09
N LYS A 272 -11.10 -16.02 -0.48
CA LYS A 272 -10.35 -15.19 0.48
C LYS A 272 -10.37 -15.85 1.86
N PRO A 273 -9.27 -15.81 2.61
CA PRO A 273 -9.29 -16.25 3.99
C PRO A 273 -10.26 -15.39 4.80
N VAL A 274 -11.19 -16.05 5.51
CA VAL A 274 -12.13 -15.40 6.43
C VAL A 274 -11.87 -15.92 7.84
N ILE A 275 -11.61 -15.01 8.77
CA ILE A 275 -11.49 -15.32 10.19
C ILE A 275 -12.74 -14.82 10.89
N TYR A 276 -13.52 -15.75 11.41
CA TYR A 276 -14.71 -15.45 12.19
C TYR A 276 -14.36 -15.22 13.66
N THR A 277 -14.99 -14.21 14.26
CA THR A 277 -14.91 -13.91 15.70
C THR A 277 -16.31 -13.84 16.29
N CYS A 278 -16.47 -14.14 17.58
CA CYS A 278 -17.76 -14.00 18.26
C CYS A 278 -17.57 -13.84 19.76
N LYS A 279 -18.30 -12.88 20.35
CA LYS A 279 -18.34 -12.72 21.81
C LYS A 279 -18.99 -13.94 22.45
N ASN A 280 -18.40 -14.48 23.52
CA ASN A 280 -18.78 -15.79 24.07
C ASN A 280 -20.28 -15.91 24.42
N GLY A 281 -20.89 -14.84 24.97
CA GLY A 281 -22.33 -14.80 25.27
C GLY A 281 -23.28 -14.81 24.04
N TYR A 282 -22.74 -14.58 22.84
CA TYR A 282 -23.45 -14.67 21.56
C TYR A 282 -23.06 -15.93 20.79
N TYR A 283 -22.20 -16.78 21.35
CA TYR A 283 -21.83 -18.04 20.72
C TYR A 283 -22.88 -19.10 21.05
N VAL A 284 -24.03 -19.06 20.37
CA VAL A 284 -25.05 -20.11 20.50
C VAL A 284 -24.80 -21.18 19.43
N LYS A 285 -24.72 -22.44 19.88
CA LYS A 285 -24.20 -23.59 19.12
C LYS A 285 -25.02 -24.01 17.87
N ARG A 286 -26.08 -23.28 17.48
CA ARG A 286 -27.09 -23.82 16.55
C ARG A 286 -27.84 -22.84 15.64
N GLN A 287 -27.36 -21.61 15.43
CA GLN A 287 -28.13 -20.69 14.58
C GLN A 287 -27.71 -20.65 13.10
N PHE A 288 -26.51 -21.11 12.71
CA PHE A 288 -26.06 -21.03 11.31
C PHE A 288 -25.07 -22.14 10.90
N ASP A 289 -25.20 -22.66 9.67
CA ASP A 289 -24.31 -23.66 9.04
C ASP A 289 -22.88 -23.16 8.76
N ILE A 290 -22.65 -21.87 9.04
CA ILE A 290 -21.40 -21.12 8.83
C ILE A 290 -20.54 -21.12 10.10
N ILE A 291 -21.02 -21.72 11.21
CA ILE A 291 -20.20 -21.94 12.41
C ILE A 291 -19.22 -23.07 12.08
N HIS A 292 -18.18 -22.72 11.34
CA HIS A 292 -17.01 -23.55 11.23
C HIS A 292 -16.40 -23.70 12.63
N ASN A 293 -15.91 -24.89 12.97
CA ASN A 293 -15.27 -25.21 14.25
C ASN A 293 -14.04 -24.31 14.60
N ASN A 294 -13.76 -23.28 13.80
CA ASN A 294 -12.57 -22.43 13.87
C ASN A 294 -12.87 -20.95 14.20
N THR A 295 -14.10 -20.59 14.60
CA THR A 295 -14.43 -19.23 15.09
C THR A 295 -13.64 -18.89 16.36
N ILE A 296 -13.03 -17.71 16.40
CA ILE A 296 -12.38 -17.17 17.60
C ILE A 296 -13.46 -16.71 18.57
N LYS A 297 -13.57 -17.41 19.69
CA LYS A 297 -14.43 -17.00 20.81
C LYS A 297 -13.66 -16.05 21.72
N TRP A 298 -14.31 -14.98 22.14
CA TRP A 298 -13.67 -14.00 23.02
C TRP A 298 -14.62 -13.52 24.12
N GLU A 299 -14.08 -13.29 25.31
CA GLU A 299 -14.80 -12.65 26.42
C GLU A 299 -14.30 -11.23 26.63
N THR A 300 -12.99 -11.03 26.51
CA THR A 300 -12.33 -9.73 26.58
C THR A 300 -11.73 -9.34 25.24
N THR A 301 -11.66 -8.04 24.98
CA THR A 301 -11.10 -7.47 23.74
C THR A 301 -9.59 -7.73 23.63
N ASN A 302 -8.87 -7.89 24.74
CA ASN A 302 -7.46 -8.27 24.76
C ASN A 302 -7.22 -9.73 24.35
N GLN A 303 -8.11 -10.65 24.73
CA GLN A 303 -8.07 -12.03 24.22
C GLN A 303 -8.29 -12.05 22.71
N LEU A 304 -9.29 -11.31 22.23
CA LEU A 304 -9.56 -11.14 20.80
C LEU A 304 -8.33 -10.65 20.04
N TYR A 305 -7.69 -9.58 20.53
CA TYR A 305 -6.46 -9.04 19.93
C TYR A 305 -5.37 -10.12 19.78
N LYS A 306 -5.02 -10.81 20.87
CA LYS A 306 -3.97 -11.85 20.84
C LYS A 306 -4.31 -13.00 19.90
N ALA A 307 -5.58 -13.45 19.91
CA ALA A 307 -6.05 -14.51 19.04
C ALA A 307 -6.01 -14.11 17.56
N LEU A 308 -6.36 -12.86 17.23
CA LEU A 308 -6.27 -12.33 15.88
C LEU A 308 -4.83 -12.26 15.38
N ILE A 309 -3.89 -11.72 16.19
CA ILE A 309 -2.47 -11.70 15.84
C ILE A 309 -2.00 -13.10 15.43
N ASN A 310 -2.20 -14.08 16.31
CA ASN A 310 -1.75 -15.45 16.07
C ASN A 310 -2.44 -16.09 14.85
N ARG A 311 -3.76 -15.92 14.71
CA ARG A 311 -4.52 -16.57 13.65
C ARG A 311 -4.19 -15.98 12.28
N VAL A 312 -4.08 -14.65 12.17
CA VAL A 312 -3.77 -14.00 10.90
C VAL A 312 -2.34 -14.36 10.48
N SER A 313 -1.37 -14.31 11.39
CA SER A 313 0.01 -14.72 11.10
C SER A 313 0.08 -16.16 10.60
N ALA A 314 -0.62 -17.09 11.25
CA ALA A 314 -0.67 -18.48 10.81
C ALA A 314 -1.37 -18.66 9.45
N THR A 315 -2.45 -17.91 9.20
CA THR A 315 -3.26 -18.02 7.97
C THR A 315 -2.51 -17.48 6.75
N LEU A 316 -1.74 -16.41 6.94
CA LEU A 316 -1.03 -15.71 5.87
C LEU A 316 0.47 -15.99 5.84
N SER A 317 0.97 -16.86 6.73
CA SER A 317 2.39 -17.19 6.87
C SER A 317 3.28 -15.94 7.06
N LEU A 318 2.88 -15.05 7.97
CA LEU A 318 3.56 -13.79 8.29
C LEU A 318 4.64 -13.92 9.37
#